data_AF-A0AAD5TBS3-F1
#
_entry.id   AF-A0AAD5TBS3-F1
#
_cell.length_a   1.000
_cell.length_b   1.000
_cell.length_c   1.000
_cell.angle_alpha   90.00
_cell.angle_beta   90.00
_cell.angle_gamma   90.00
#
_symmetry.space_group_name_H-M   'P 1'
#
loop_
_entity.id
_entity.type
_entity.pdbx_description
1 polymer ?
#
loop_
_entity_poly.entity_id
_entity_poly.type
_entity_poly.pdbx_seq_one_letter_code
_entity_poly.pdbx_strand_id
1 'polypeptide(L)'
;MTSTPIKTVDRERLYTDILYRFKYVSEFVGFGDTDIKAIKDAAPLIGPLVPVIVDAVYAKLFTFDVTKKIFLQKNDGFHGHLAHSMAELTTDDEQVKFRKDFLAKYLVKLVTAEYDAKFIKYLDWVGKIHTSTPEKKSRINVEYIHCNALFGWLHGFLAETVDKLPELQSVPETRAKTLAAFSKLLWIQNDFFAMYYLRNDERFVGDTGRTTGGYKLNVLGISGEKGLATVMVFAAFAATIAWSFKK
;
A
#
# COMPACT_ATOMS: atom_id res chain seq x y z
N MET A 1 -17.85 36.81 7.42
CA MET A 1 -17.27 35.47 7.16
C MET A 1 -17.85 34.99 5.84
N THR A 2 -17.05 34.90 4.79
CA THR A 2 -17.49 34.34 3.50
C THR A 2 -17.52 32.82 3.62
N SER A 3 -18.66 32.20 3.27
CA SER A 3 -18.79 30.74 3.24
C SER A 3 -17.82 30.17 2.20
N THR A 4 -17.02 29.18 2.59
CA THR A 4 -16.16 28.44 1.65
C THR A 4 -17.06 27.74 0.62
N PRO A 5 -16.84 27.95 -0.69
CA PRO A 5 -17.63 27.29 -1.71
C PRO A 5 -17.55 25.77 -1.59
N ILE A 6 -18.69 25.10 -1.58
CA ILE A 6 -18.75 23.64 -1.61
C ILE A 6 -18.34 23.16 -2.99
N LYS A 7 -17.32 22.30 -3.05
CA LYS A 7 -16.90 21.65 -4.30
C LYS A 7 -17.80 20.44 -4.58
N THR A 8 -18.41 20.40 -5.75
CA THR A 8 -19.16 19.23 -6.22
C THR A 8 -18.21 18.11 -6.60
N VAL A 9 -18.47 16.90 -6.08
CA VAL A 9 -17.69 15.68 -6.36
C VAL A 9 -18.58 14.68 -7.08
N ASP A 10 -18.11 14.16 -8.20
CA ASP A 10 -18.72 13.05 -8.91
C ASP A 10 -18.39 11.76 -8.17
N ARG A 11 -19.40 11.20 -7.53
CA ARG A 11 -19.25 10.01 -6.70
C ARG A 11 -18.83 8.79 -7.50
N GLU A 12 -19.39 8.59 -8.69
CA GLU A 12 -19.13 7.40 -9.50
C GLU A 12 -17.65 7.35 -9.91
N ARG A 13 -17.12 8.52 -10.32
CA ARG A 13 -15.72 8.66 -10.72
C ARG A 13 -14.72 8.39 -9.59
N LEU A 14 -15.10 8.47 -8.32
CA LEU A 14 -14.25 8.05 -7.20
C LEU A 14 -13.96 6.54 -7.19
N TYR A 15 -14.76 5.75 -7.91
CA TYR A 15 -14.63 4.30 -8.00
C TYR A 15 -14.23 3.82 -9.40
N THR A 16 -14.47 4.62 -10.45
CA THR A 16 -14.20 4.23 -11.85
C THR A 16 -13.02 4.97 -12.49
N ASP A 17 -12.55 6.09 -11.92
CA ASP A 17 -11.45 6.90 -12.45
C ASP A 17 -10.39 7.12 -11.37
N ILE A 18 -9.29 6.37 -11.50
CA ILE A 18 -8.15 6.40 -10.57
C ILE A 18 -7.51 7.80 -10.47
N LEU A 19 -7.45 8.56 -11.57
CA LEU A 19 -6.87 9.91 -11.54
C LEU A 19 -7.82 10.88 -10.84
N TYR A 20 -9.13 10.71 -11.03
CA TYR A 20 -10.14 11.49 -10.32
C TYR A 20 -10.10 11.22 -8.81
N ARG A 21 -10.02 9.95 -8.41
CA ARG A 21 -9.88 9.55 -7.00
C ARG A 21 -8.62 10.14 -6.39
N PHE A 22 -7.46 9.97 -7.04
CA PHE A 22 -6.21 10.56 -6.58
C PHE A 22 -6.34 12.06 -6.36
N LYS A 23 -6.86 12.79 -7.36
CA LYS A 23 -7.06 14.24 -7.26
C LYS A 23 -7.94 14.61 -6.07
N TYR A 24 -9.07 13.92 -5.89
CA TYR A 24 -9.97 14.17 -4.76
C TYR A 24 -9.27 13.94 -3.41
N VAL A 25 -8.61 12.80 -3.24
CA VAL A 25 -7.94 12.45 -1.98
C VAL A 25 -6.78 13.40 -1.71
N SER A 26 -5.95 13.72 -2.72
CA SER A 26 -4.86 14.68 -2.60
C SER A 26 -5.34 16.06 -2.20
N GLU A 27 -6.38 16.59 -2.84
CA GLU A 27 -6.97 17.87 -2.44
C GLU A 27 -7.51 17.83 -1.00
N PHE A 28 -8.18 16.75 -0.61
CA PHE A 28 -8.77 16.60 0.72
C PHE A 28 -7.72 16.59 1.83
N VAL A 29 -6.61 15.87 1.63
CA VAL A 29 -5.49 15.82 2.60
C VAL A 29 -4.52 16.98 2.45
N GLY A 30 -4.76 17.88 1.49
CA GLY A 30 -3.89 19.02 1.18
C GLY A 30 -2.51 18.60 0.68
N PHE A 31 -2.42 17.54 -0.13
CA PHE A 31 -1.21 17.10 -0.82
C PHE A 31 -1.12 17.77 -2.20
N GLY A 32 -0.04 18.51 -2.44
CA GLY A 32 0.19 19.19 -3.72
C GLY A 32 1.67 19.39 -4.04
N ASP A 33 1.95 20.33 -4.95
CA ASP A 33 3.30 20.57 -5.47
C ASP A 33 4.33 20.89 -4.39
N THR A 34 3.91 21.57 -3.31
CA THR A 34 4.78 21.88 -2.17
C THR A 34 5.17 20.62 -1.40
N ASP A 35 4.27 19.64 -1.26
CA ASP A 35 4.56 18.37 -0.60
C ASP A 35 5.44 17.49 -1.49
N ILE A 36 5.14 17.43 -2.79
CA ILE A 36 5.97 16.71 -3.78
C ILE A 36 7.39 17.28 -3.77
N LYS A 37 7.53 18.60 -3.78
CA LYS A 37 8.84 19.25 -3.69
C LYS A 37 9.56 18.87 -2.39
N ALA A 38 8.90 18.96 -1.24
CA ALA A 38 9.50 18.59 0.05
C ALA A 38 9.99 17.13 0.07
N ILE A 39 9.22 16.21 -0.51
CA ILE A 39 9.60 14.79 -0.65
C ILE A 39 10.83 14.64 -1.55
N LYS A 40 10.84 15.31 -2.71
CA LYS A 40 11.98 15.26 -3.65
C LYS A 40 13.24 15.89 -3.05
N ASP A 41 13.11 17.02 -2.36
CA ASP A 41 14.23 17.68 -1.67
C ASP A 41 14.82 16.79 -0.57
N ALA A 42 14.00 16.00 0.11
CA ALA A 42 14.44 15.04 1.12
C ALA A 42 15.04 13.75 0.53
N ALA A 43 14.83 13.46 -0.76
CA ALA A 43 15.24 12.20 -1.38
C ALA A 43 16.73 11.84 -1.19
N PRO A 44 17.70 12.79 -1.28
CA PRO A 44 19.12 12.51 -1.02
C PRO A 44 19.41 12.08 0.43
N LEU A 45 18.58 12.51 1.39
CA LEU A 45 18.70 12.15 2.80
C LEU A 45 18.04 10.80 3.10
N ILE A 46 16.91 10.52 2.44
CA ILE A 46 16.13 9.29 2.64
C ILE A 46 16.69 8.10 1.86
N GLY A 47 17.24 8.33 0.68
CA GLY A 47 17.80 7.29 -0.20
C GLY A 47 18.79 6.36 0.53
N PRO A 48 19.80 6.89 1.25
CA PRO A 48 20.73 6.08 2.04
C PRO A 48 20.08 5.26 3.17
N LEU A 49 18.90 5.67 3.65
CA LEU A 49 18.17 4.97 4.71
C LEU A 49 17.27 3.85 4.19
N VAL A 50 17.05 3.74 2.87
CA VAL A 50 16.16 2.74 2.28
C VAL A 50 16.47 1.32 2.74
N PRO A 51 17.74 0.84 2.77
CA PRO A 51 18.04 -0.50 3.29
C PRO A 51 17.57 -0.70 4.73
N VAL A 52 17.82 0.28 5.61
CA VAL A 52 17.41 0.25 7.02
C VAL A 52 15.90 0.24 7.17
N ILE A 53 15.19 1.06 6.39
CA ILE A 53 13.72 1.13 6.41
C ILE A 53 13.14 -0.22 5.96
N VAL A 54 13.67 -0.80 4.89
CA VAL A 54 13.23 -2.10 4.37
C VAL A 54 13.46 -3.21 5.39
N ASP A 55 14.64 -3.28 6.00
CA ASP A 55 14.93 -4.28 7.03
C ASP A 55 14.00 -4.14 8.24
N ALA A 56 13.74 -2.91 8.69
CA ALA A 56 12.83 -2.65 9.79
C ALA A 56 11.38 -3.08 9.46
N VAL A 57 10.89 -2.85 8.24
CA VAL A 57 9.57 -3.31 7.78
C VAL A 57 9.47 -4.83 7.86
N TYR A 58 10.47 -5.57 7.37
CA TYR A 58 10.42 -7.03 7.36
C TYR A 58 10.59 -7.62 8.76
N ALA A 59 11.47 -7.05 9.57
CA ALA A 59 11.59 -7.41 10.98
C ALA A 59 10.25 -7.23 11.70
N LYS A 60 9.56 -6.10 11.45
CA LYS A 60 8.23 -5.84 12.01
C LYS A 60 7.18 -6.84 11.53
N LEU A 61 7.14 -7.17 10.25
CA LEU A 61 6.24 -8.18 9.72
C LEU A 61 6.51 -9.57 10.30
N PHE A 62 7.74 -9.85 10.76
CA PHE A 62 8.11 -11.12 11.35
C PHE A 62 7.80 -11.21 12.85
N THR A 63 7.36 -10.11 13.50
CA THR A 63 6.95 -10.15 14.91
C THR A 63 5.55 -10.74 15.12
N PHE A 64 4.80 -10.99 14.05
CA PHE A 64 3.47 -11.62 14.11
C PHE A 64 3.41 -12.80 13.14
N ASP A 65 2.88 -13.92 13.59
CA ASP A 65 2.72 -15.15 12.80
C ASP A 65 1.86 -14.93 11.54
N VAL A 66 0.76 -14.19 11.67
CA VAL A 66 -0.19 -13.90 10.59
C VAL A 66 0.44 -13.14 9.43
N THR A 67 1.42 -12.27 9.69
CA THR A 67 2.17 -11.55 8.66
C THR A 67 3.41 -12.32 8.21
N LYS A 68 4.08 -13.06 9.10
CA LYS A 68 5.26 -13.87 8.78
C LYS A 68 4.93 -15.03 7.84
N LYS A 69 3.82 -15.76 8.08
CA LYS A 69 3.43 -16.95 7.30
C LYS A 69 3.23 -16.67 5.81
N ILE A 70 2.92 -15.43 5.44
CA ILE A 70 2.73 -15.01 4.04
C ILE A 70 4.01 -15.24 3.23
N PHE A 71 5.19 -15.14 3.86
CA PHE A 71 6.49 -15.31 3.20
C PHE A 71 6.91 -16.78 3.00
N LEU A 72 6.09 -17.75 3.43
CA LEU A 72 6.25 -19.16 3.02
C LEU A 72 5.66 -19.42 1.63
N GLN A 73 4.77 -18.53 1.15
CA GLN A 73 4.19 -18.66 -0.18
C GLN A 73 5.18 -18.16 -1.22
N LYS A 74 5.33 -18.91 -2.32
CA LYS A 74 6.24 -18.56 -3.41
C LYS A 74 5.80 -17.26 -4.09
N ASN A 75 6.67 -16.27 -4.12
CA ASN A 75 6.46 -15.03 -4.86
C ASN A 75 6.56 -15.29 -6.37
N ASP A 76 5.72 -14.62 -7.14
CA ASP A 76 5.77 -14.66 -8.59
C ASP A 76 7.17 -14.23 -9.09
N GLY A 77 7.74 -15.00 -10.03
CA GLY A 77 9.08 -14.74 -10.58
C GLY A 77 10.26 -15.11 -9.66
N PHE A 78 10.01 -15.59 -8.43
CA PHE A 78 11.06 -16.15 -7.60
C PHE A 78 11.35 -17.60 -7.98
N HIS A 79 12.62 -17.99 -8.07
CA HIS A 79 13.04 -19.33 -8.49
C HIS A 79 14.00 -20.03 -7.51
N GLY A 80 14.35 -19.37 -6.41
CA GLY A 80 15.25 -19.91 -5.39
C GLY A 80 14.57 -20.78 -4.35
N HIS A 81 15.27 -21.01 -3.24
CA HIS A 81 14.82 -21.89 -2.15
C HIS A 81 13.78 -21.19 -1.27
N LEU A 82 12.81 -21.97 -0.79
CA LEU A 82 11.80 -21.53 0.17
C LEU A 82 12.05 -22.20 1.51
N ALA A 83 11.88 -21.45 2.59
CA ALA A 83 11.82 -22.04 3.92
C ALA A 83 10.63 -23.02 4.02
N HIS A 84 10.82 -24.13 4.73
CA HIS A 84 9.80 -25.17 4.86
C HIS A 84 8.81 -24.88 5.99
N SER A 85 9.22 -24.08 6.98
CA SER A 85 8.42 -23.77 8.17
C SER A 85 8.60 -22.32 8.61
N MET A 86 7.63 -21.78 9.36
CA MET A 86 7.78 -20.45 9.95
C MET A 86 8.92 -20.37 10.97
N ALA A 87 9.28 -21.51 11.58
CA ALA A 87 10.36 -21.58 12.56
C ALA A 87 11.72 -21.36 11.90
N GLU A 88 11.92 -21.92 10.70
CA GLU A 88 13.12 -21.75 9.90
C GLU A 88 13.16 -20.44 9.11
N LEU A 89 12.00 -19.89 8.76
CA LEU A 89 11.91 -18.65 7.96
C LEU A 89 12.55 -17.47 8.69
N THR A 90 13.58 -16.88 8.08
CA THR A 90 14.30 -15.69 8.56
C THR A 90 14.22 -14.55 7.56
N THR A 91 14.62 -13.35 7.99
CA THR A 91 14.68 -12.19 7.09
C THR A 91 15.83 -12.24 6.08
N ASP A 92 16.69 -13.25 6.19
CA ASP A 92 17.86 -13.48 5.34
C ASP A 92 17.63 -14.51 4.23
N ASP A 93 16.46 -15.15 4.21
CA ASP A 93 16.10 -16.09 3.17
C ASP A 93 16.04 -15.43 1.79
N GLU A 94 16.41 -16.18 0.76
CA GLU A 94 16.50 -15.71 -0.63
C GLU A 94 15.21 -15.04 -1.11
N GLN A 95 14.06 -15.65 -0.82
CA GLN A 95 12.76 -15.06 -1.17
C GLN A 95 12.50 -13.74 -0.44
N VAL A 96 12.90 -13.65 0.83
CA VAL A 96 12.69 -12.44 1.62
C VAL A 96 13.55 -11.31 1.08
N LYS A 97 14.83 -11.58 0.78
CA LYS A 97 15.72 -10.63 0.08
C LYS A 97 15.17 -10.21 -1.28
N PHE A 98 14.65 -11.15 -2.07
CA PHE A 98 14.00 -10.85 -3.34
C PHE A 98 12.82 -9.89 -3.19
N ARG A 99 11.97 -10.06 -2.18
CA ARG A 99 10.84 -9.16 -1.92
C ARG A 99 11.29 -7.81 -1.32
N LYS A 100 12.36 -7.80 -0.52
CA LYS A 100 13.00 -6.56 -0.01
C LYS A 100 13.45 -5.67 -1.16
N ASP A 101 14.01 -6.23 -2.23
CA ASP A 101 14.43 -5.47 -3.42
C ASP A 101 13.26 -4.75 -4.11
N PHE A 102 12.09 -5.38 -4.19
CA PHE A 102 10.89 -4.73 -4.73
C PHE A 102 10.45 -3.56 -3.86
N LEU A 103 10.45 -3.74 -2.53
CA LEU A 103 10.11 -2.67 -1.61
C LEU A 103 11.12 -1.52 -1.70
N ALA A 104 12.42 -1.82 -1.76
CA ALA A 104 13.47 -0.80 -1.90
C ALA A 104 13.28 0.03 -3.18
N LYS A 105 13.06 -0.63 -4.32
CA LYS A 105 12.76 0.04 -5.61
C LYS A 105 11.49 0.88 -5.51
N TYR A 106 10.47 0.40 -4.79
CA TYR A 106 9.26 1.17 -4.59
C TYR A 106 9.49 2.44 -3.77
N LEU A 107 10.19 2.34 -2.63
CA LEU A 107 10.52 3.49 -1.78
C LEU A 107 11.33 4.54 -2.53
N VAL A 108 12.32 4.13 -3.33
CA VAL A 108 13.06 5.06 -4.21
C VAL A 108 12.12 5.74 -5.21
N LYS A 109 11.19 4.99 -5.80
CA LYS A 109 10.23 5.54 -6.75
C LYS A 109 9.28 6.57 -6.11
N LEU A 110 8.86 6.35 -4.86
CA LEU A 110 8.03 7.31 -4.11
C LEU A 110 8.68 8.70 -4.01
N VAL A 111 10.00 8.75 -3.85
CA VAL A 111 10.73 10.01 -3.65
C VAL A 111 11.33 10.60 -4.94
N THR A 112 11.26 9.88 -6.06
CA THR A 112 11.87 10.31 -7.33
C THR A 112 10.88 10.47 -8.48
N ALA A 113 9.66 9.95 -8.39
CA ALA A 113 8.69 10.03 -9.48
C ALA A 113 8.14 11.45 -9.70
N GLU A 114 7.61 11.69 -10.90
CA GLU A 114 6.99 12.96 -11.30
C GLU A 114 5.53 13.12 -10.87
N TYR A 115 4.96 12.15 -10.14
CA TYR A 115 3.56 12.15 -9.70
C TYR A 115 2.54 12.31 -10.86
N ASP A 116 2.94 11.90 -12.05
CA ASP A 116 2.12 11.90 -13.25
C ASP A 116 1.11 10.73 -13.26
N ALA A 117 0.27 10.68 -14.31
CA ALA A 117 -0.72 9.62 -14.47
C ALA A 117 -0.09 8.20 -14.49
N LYS A 118 1.16 8.07 -14.95
CA LYS A 118 1.88 6.79 -14.98
C LYS A 118 2.28 6.36 -13.57
N PHE A 119 2.76 7.27 -12.74
CA PHE A 119 3.06 6.98 -11.34
C PHE A 119 1.80 6.70 -10.53
N ILE A 120 0.72 7.45 -10.74
CA ILE A 120 -0.56 7.22 -10.04
C ILE A 120 -1.11 5.81 -10.38
N LYS A 121 -1.09 5.41 -11.66
CA LYS A 121 -1.44 4.04 -12.06
C LYS A 121 -0.53 2.97 -11.45
N TYR A 122 0.72 3.33 -11.18
CA TYR A 122 1.64 2.42 -10.49
C TYR A 122 1.28 2.28 -9.00
N LEU A 123 0.88 3.35 -8.30
CA LEU A 123 0.37 3.27 -6.92
C LEU A 123 -0.88 2.39 -6.83
N ASP A 124 -1.81 2.59 -7.76
CA ASP A 124 -3.01 1.76 -7.91
C ASP A 124 -2.65 0.27 -8.08
N TRP A 125 -1.73 -0.04 -8.99
CA TRP A 125 -1.25 -1.41 -9.18
C TRP A 125 -0.62 -1.99 -7.91
N VAL A 126 0.15 -1.21 -7.14
CA VAL A 126 0.72 -1.67 -5.86
C VAL A 126 -0.39 -2.04 -4.88
N GLY A 127 -1.47 -1.24 -4.76
CA GLY A 127 -2.62 -1.62 -3.93
C GLY A 127 -3.29 -2.92 -4.42
N LYS A 128 -3.51 -3.01 -5.74
CA LYS A 128 -4.19 -4.13 -6.38
C LYS A 128 -3.51 -5.49 -6.16
N ILE A 129 -2.18 -5.54 -6.22
CA ILE A 129 -1.44 -6.81 -6.11
C ILE A 129 -1.48 -7.44 -4.72
N HIS A 130 -1.92 -6.73 -3.67
CA HIS A 130 -1.95 -7.26 -2.30
C HIS A 130 -3.21 -8.07 -1.98
N THR A 131 -4.27 -7.95 -2.78
CA THR A 131 -5.53 -8.68 -2.58
C THR A 131 -5.94 -9.49 -3.81
N SER A 132 -6.97 -10.32 -3.69
CA SER A 132 -7.52 -11.07 -4.82
C SER A 132 -8.28 -10.13 -5.74
N THR A 133 -7.89 -10.09 -7.01
CA THR A 133 -8.61 -9.40 -8.07
C THR A 133 -8.74 -10.33 -9.29
N PRO A 134 -9.75 -10.13 -10.15
CA PRO A 134 -9.98 -11.01 -11.30
C PRO A 134 -8.74 -11.20 -12.20
N GLU A 135 -7.89 -10.18 -12.29
CA GLU A 135 -6.71 -10.19 -13.17
C GLU A 135 -5.43 -10.65 -12.46
N LYS A 136 -5.45 -10.87 -11.14
CA LYS A 136 -4.26 -11.25 -10.37
C LYS A 136 -4.00 -12.75 -10.49
N LYS A 137 -2.74 -13.08 -10.83
CA LYS A 137 -2.25 -14.46 -11.00
C LYS A 137 -1.66 -15.06 -9.73
N SER A 138 -1.02 -14.23 -8.91
CA SER A 138 -0.44 -14.67 -7.64
C SER A 138 -1.53 -15.11 -6.66
N ARG A 139 -1.24 -16.15 -5.88
CA ARG A 139 -2.12 -16.64 -4.80
C ARG A 139 -1.86 -15.93 -3.46
N ILE A 140 -0.83 -15.10 -3.38
CA ILE A 140 -0.46 -14.37 -2.16
C ILE A 140 -1.48 -13.27 -1.91
N ASN A 141 -2.34 -13.43 -0.92
CA ASN A 141 -3.29 -12.40 -0.50
C ASN A 141 -3.01 -11.97 0.94
N VAL A 142 -3.12 -10.67 1.19
CA VAL A 142 -2.90 -10.06 2.50
C VAL A 142 -4.18 -9.37 2.92
N GLU A 143 -4.71 -9.69 4.09
CA GLU A 143 -5.89 -9.04 4.64
C GLU A 143 -5.62 -7.55 4.93
N TYR A 144 -6.61 -6.70 4.66
CA TYR A 144 -6.46 -5.24 4.79
C TYR A 144 -6.03 -4.78 6.18
N ILE A 145 -6.45 -5.49 7.24
CA ILE A 145 -6.07 -5.17 8.62
C ILE A 145 -4.54 -5.13 8.78
N HIS A 146 -3.81 -6.02 8.10
CA HIS A 146 -2.36 -6.09 8.14
C HIS A 146 -1.71 -4.97 7.31
N CYS A 147 -2.28 -4.64 6.15
CA CYS A 147 -1.86 -3.48 5.36
C CYS A 147 -2.03 -2.18 6.15
N ASN A 148 -3.22 -1.95 6.71
CA ASN A 148 -3.53 -0.76 7.50
C ASN A 148 -2.63 -0.65 8.74
N ALA A 149 -2.41 -1.77 9.46
CA ALA A 149 -1.49 -1.79 10.61
C ALA A 149 -0.05 -1.47 10.20
N LEU A 150 0.42 -2.00 9.06
CA LEU A 150 1.75 -1.69 8.55
C LEU A 150 1.89 -0.21 8.17
N PHE A 151 0.90 0.39 7.50
CA PHE A 151 0.91 1.82 7.20
C PHE A 151 0.96 2.67 8.48
N GLY A 152 0.19 2.31 9.51
CA GLY A 152 0.20 3.00 10.81
C GLY A 152 1.57 2.92 11.50
N TRP A 153 2.17 1.74 11.55
CA TRP A 153 3.52 1.56 12.11
C TRP A 153 4.58 2.29 11.29
N LEU A 154 4.54 2.16 9.95
CA LEU A 154 5.51 2.78 9.04
C LEU A 154 5.43 4.30 9.11
N HIS A 155 4.24 4.87 9.29
CA HIS A 155 4.07 6.31 9.48
C HIS A 155 4.82 6.81 10.72
N GLY A 156 4.65 6.17 11.88
CA GLY A 156 5.38 6.53 13.10
C GLY A 156 6.89 6.32 12.96
N PHE A 157 7.28 5.17 12.40
CA PHE A 157 8.69 4.82 12.18
C PHE A 157 9.39 5.82 11.24
N LEU A 158 8.76 6.19 10.12
CA LEU A 158 9.30 7.20 9.20
C LEU A 158 9.33 8.56 9.85
N ALA A 159 8.30 8.94 10.61
CA ALA A 159 8.31 10.20 11.34
C ALA A 159 9.55 10.28 12.24
N GLU A 160 9.76 9.31 13.13
CA GLU A 160 10.93 9.28 14.03
C GLU A 160 12.27 9.20 13.28
N THR A 161 12.34 8.48 12.16
CA THR A 161 13.58 8.33 11.38
C THR A 161 13.96 9.62 10.68
N VAL A 162 12.99 10.26 10.03
CA VAL A 162 13.16 11.55 9.34
C VAL A 162 13.44 12.66 10.36
N ASP A 163 12.82 12.59 11.54
CA ASP A 163 12.96 13.57 12.61
C ASP A 163 14.39 13.74 13.13
N LYS A 164 15.16 12.65 13.07
CA LYS A 164 16.53 12.54 13.58
C LYS A 164 17.57 13.03 12.58
N LEU A 165 17.19 13.39 11.36
CA LEU A 165 18.11 13.89 10.34
C LEU A 165 18.61 15.29 10.72
N PRO A 166 19.93 15.47 10.97
CA PRO A 166 20.48 16.76 11.40
C PRO A 166 20.17 17.89 10.41
N GLU A 167 20.18 17.60 9.11
CA GLU A 167 19.87 18.55 8.05
C GLU A 167 18.46 19.11 8.18
N LEU A 168 17.48 18.27 8.54
CA LEU A 168 16.10 18.70 8.75
C LEU A 168 15.93 19.38 10.11
N GLN A 169 16.60 18.90 11.16
CA GLN A 169 16.54 19.53 12.49
C GLN A 169 17.05 20.98 12.48
N SER A 170 18.01 21.28 11.61
CA SER A 170 18.53 22.64 11.44
C SER A 170 17.52 23.63 10.82
N VAL A 171 16.43 23.13 10.19
CA VAL A 171 15.40 23.95 9.54
C VAL A 171 14.00 23.48 9.95
N PRO A 172 13.47 23.90 11.12
CA PRO A 172 12.24 23.36 11.70
C PRO A 172 11.00 23.40 10.79
N GLU A 173 10.85 24.46 9.99
CA GLU A 173 9.74 24.59 9.05
C GLU A 173 9.84 23.55 7.92
N THR A 174 11.03 23.35 7.35
CA THR A 174 11.28 22.32 6.32
C THR A 174 11.05 20.94 6.90
N ARG A 175 11.55 20.65 8.11
CA ARG A 175 11.28 19.40 8.82
C ARG A 175 9.79 19.12 8.97
N ALA A 176 9.02 20.10 9.46
CA ALA A 176 7.58 19.94 9.65
C ALA A 176 6.85 19.68 8.31
N LYS A 177 7.20 20.43 7.25
CA LYS A 177 6.65 20.23 5.90
C LYS A 177 6.99 18.86 5.33
N THR A 178 8.23 18.41 5.48
CA THR A 178 8.67 17.08 5.01
C THR A 178 7.94 15.95 5.73
N LEU A 179 7.82 16.02 7.06
CA LEU A 179 7.08 15.04 7.85
C LEU A 179 5.60 14.99 7.44
N ALA A 180 4.96 16.15 7.28
CA ALA A 180 3.57 16.24 6.83
C ALA A 180 3.39 15.67 5.41
N ALA A 181 4.32 15.97 4.49
CA ALA A 181 4.28 15.47 3.12
C ALA A 181 4.34 13.93 3.05
N PHE A 182 5.25 13.31 3.81
CA PHE A 182 5.33 11.84 3.91
C PHE A 182 4.08 11.24 4.55
N SER A 183 3.53 11.88 5.59
CA SER A 183 2.26 11.44 6.21
C SER A 183 1.12 11.39 5.20
N LYS A 184 0.90 12.48 4.46
CA LYS A 184 -0.13 12.56 3.42
C LYS A 184 0.09 11.51 2.33
N LEU A 185 1.32 11.33 1.87
CA LEU A 185 1.67 10.33 0.85
C LEU A 185 1.37 8.90 1.32
N LEU A 186 1.63 8.57 2.59
CA LEU A 186 1.29 7.26 3.16
C LEU A 186 -0.23 7.04 3.20
N TRP A 187 -1.01 8.07 3.57
CA TRP A 187 -2.47 7.96 3.58
C TRP A 187 -3.08 7.84 2.18
N ILE A 188 -2.50 8.51 1.19
CA ILE A 188 -2.89 8.33 -0.22
C ILE A 188 -2.60 6.89 -0.66
N GLN A 189 -1.43 6.33 -0.33
CA GLN A 189 -1.14 4.92 -0.61
C GLN A 189 -2.12 3.99 0.11
N ASN A 190 -2.43 4.25 1.38
CA ASN A 190 -3.38 3.43 2.13
C ASN A 190 -4.79 3.47 1.51
N ASP A 191 -5.23 4.61 0.96
CA ASP A 191 -6.49 4.72 0.22
C ASP A 191 -6.52 3.81 -1.02
N PHE A 192 -5.42 3.80 -1.80
CA PHE A 192 -5.28 2.88 -2.94
C PHE A 192 -5.29 1.40 -2.55
N PHE A 193 -4.80 1.05 -1.36
CA PHE A 193 -4.98 -0.30 -0.87
C PHE A 193 -6.45 -0.53 -0.51
N ALA A 194 -7.01 0.32 0.34
CA ALA A 194 -8.34 0.19 0.91
C ALA A 194 -9.43 0.01 -0.17
N MET A 195 -9.32 0.70 -1.30
CA MET A 195 -10.34 0.63 -2.35
C MET A 195 -10.56 -0.78 -2.92
N TYR A 196 -9.56 -1.66 -2.88
CA TYR A 196 -9.68 -3.04 -3.34
C TYR A 196 -10.22 -4.02 -2.27
N TYR A 197 -10.32 -3.57 -1.02
CA TYR A 197 -10.86 -4.37 0.09
C TYR A 197 -12.25 -3.92 0.51
N LEU A 198 -12.56 -2.63 0.31
CA LEU A 198 -13.81 -2.04 0.72
C LEU A 198 -14.86 -2.17 -0.38
N ARG A 199 -15.90 -2.94 -0.12
CA ARG A 199 -17.11 -3.04 -0.97
C ARG A 199 -18.05 -1.86 -0.74
N ASN A 200 -17.54 -0.65 -0.96
CA ASN A 200 -18.29 0.58 -0.69
C ASN A 200 -19.34 0.87 -1.76
N ASP A 201 -19.13 0.35 -2.97
CA ASP A 201 -20.11 0.25 -4.05
C ASP A 201 -21.31 -0.64 -3.64
N GLU A 202 -21.07 -1.84 -3.10
CA GLU A 202 -22.15 -2.75 -2.66
C GLU A 202 -22.98 -2.17 -1.51
N ARG A 203 -22.36 -1.42 -0.59
CA ARG A 203 -23.04 -0.86 0.58
C ARG A 203 -23.92 0.36 0.28
N PHE A 204 -23.70 1.06 -0.82
CA PHE A 204 -24.48 2.25 -1.19
C PHE A 204 -25.69 1.94 -2.07
N VAL A 205 -25.69 0.81 -2.79
CA VAL A 205 -26.89 0.32 -3.50
C VAL A 205 -28.05 0.05 -2.52
N GLY A 206 -27.76 -0.12 -1.23
CA GLY A 206 -28.76 -0.25 -0.16
C GLY A 206 -29.39 1.06 0.32
N ASP A 207 -28.84 2.24 -0.03
CA ASP A 207 -29.28 3.54 0.49
C ASP A 207 -30.22 4.30 -0.47
N THR A 208 -30.52 3.72 -1.64
CA THR A 208 -31.53 4.25 -2.56
C THR A 208 -32.95 3.74 -2.31
N GLY A 209 -33.22 3.13 -1.15
CA GLY A 209 -34.59 2.88 -0.67
C GLY A 209 -34.88 1.47 -0.18
N ARG A 210 -34.32 1.07 0.95
CA ARG A 210 -34.91 0.01 1.79
C ARG A 210 -35.26 0.55 3.18
N THR A 211 -36.53 0.93 3.32
CA THR A 211 -37.18 1.01 4.62
C THR A 211 -37.27 -0.40 5.23
N THR A 212 -36.94 -0.46 6.53
CA THR A 212 -37.15 -1.57 7.48
C THR A 212 -36.27 -2.83 7.35
N GLY A 213 -35.46 -3.07 8.39
CA GLY A 213 -34.77 -4.35 8.61
C GLY A 213 -33.56 -4.19 9.51
N GLY A 214 -33.77 -4.21 10.83
CA GLY A 214 -32.71 -4.05 11.82
C GLY A 214 -31.55 -5.04 11.62
N TYR A 215 -30.32 -4.53 11.64
CA TYR A 215 -29.13 -5.36 11.68
C TYR A 215 -29.07 -6.10 13.03
N LYS A 216 -29.44 -7.39 13.02
CA LYS A 216 -28.99 -8.32 14.05
C LYS A 216 -27.53 -8.66 13.76
N LEU A 217 -26.62 -8.16 14.60
CA LEU A 217 -25.27 -8.69 14.70
C LEU A 217 -25.38 -10.15 15.16
N ASN A 218 -25.22 -11.09 14.24
CA ASN A 218 -24.95 -12.48 14.60
C ASN A 218 -23.50 -12.58 15.05
N VAL A 219 -23.29 -12.44 16.36
CA VAL A 219 -22.14 -13.03 17.04
C VAL A 219 -22.43 -14.52 17.12
N LEU A 220 -21.74 -15.36 16.36
CA LEU A 220 -21.60 -16.80 16.66
C LEU A 220 -20.55 -17.50 15.78
N GLY A 221 -19.60 -18.13 16.49
CA GLY A 221 -19.27 -19.53 16.25
C GLY A 221 -18.30 -19.84 15.12
N ILE A 222 -17.01 -19.86 15.43
CA ILE A 222 -16.03 -20.61 14.65
C ILE A 222 -16.18 -22.10 15.02
N SER A 223 -16.74 -22.89 14.11
CA SER A 223 -16.44 -24.32 14.00
C SER A 223 -16.76 -24.81 12.59
N GLY A 224 -15.83 -25.50 11.94
CA GLY A 224 -16.14 -26.42 10.85
C GLY A 224 -15.24 -26.29 9.62
N GLU A 225 -14.31 -27.24 9.51
CA GLU A 225 -13.44 -27.52 8.37
C GLU A 225 -14.17 -28.09 7.14
N LYS A 226 -13.39 -28.22 6.05
CA LYS A 226 -13.55 -28.95 4.76
C LYS A 226 -13.89 -28.00 3.61
N GLY A 227 -13.15 -27.95 2.49
CA GLY A 227 -12.10 -28.80 1.94
C GLY A 227 -12.15 -28.67 0.41
N LEU A 228 -10.98 -28.61 -0.22
CA LEU A 228 -10.55 -28.86 -1.62
C LEU A 228 -11.59 -29.40 -2.63
N ALA A 229 -11.57 -29.21 -3.96
CA ALA A 229 -10.59 -28.86 -5.00
C ALA A 229 -11.39 -28.45 -6.28
N THR A 230 -10.87 -27.72 -7.28
CA THR A 230 -10.13 -28.30 -8.43
C THR A 230 -9.61 -27.17 -9.33
N VAL A 231 -8.39 -27.37 -9.83
CA VAL A 231 -7.60 -26.51 -10.71
C VAL A 231 -7.91 -26.82 -12.17
N MET A 232 -8.05 -25.78 -13.01
CA MET A 232 -7.61 -25.84 -14.41
C MET A 232 -6.76 -24.62 -14.76
N VAL A 233 -5.69 -24.93 -15.47
CA VAL A 233 -4.49 -24.15 -15.80
C VAL A 233 -4.80 -23.03 -16.80
N PHE A 234 -4.15 -21.86 -16.68
CA PHE A 234 -3.39 -21.21 -17.76
C PHE A 234 -2.49 -20.09 -17.21
N ALA A 235 -1.24 -20.11 -17.69
CA ALA A 235 -0.10 -19.38 -17.16
C ALA A 235 0.14 -18.03 -17.87
N ALA A 236 1.09 -17.30 -17.29
CA ALA A 236 2.04 -16.38 -17.92
C ALA A 236 1.80 -14.88 -17.67
N PHE A 237 2.92 -14.15 -17.54
CA PHE A 237 3.12 -12.68 -17.59
C PHE A 237 3.14 -11.91 -16.26
N ALA A 238 4.34 -11.86 -15.64
CA ALA A 238 4.83 -10.72 -14.84
C ALA A 238 6.31 -10.34 -15.14
N ALA A 239 6.92 -10.88 -16.20
CA ALA A 239 8.29 -10.55 -16.62
C ALA A 239 8.37 -9.42 -17.66
N THR A 240 7.24 -8.89 -18.15
CA THR A 240 7.19 -8.02 -19.34
C THR A 240 6.95 -6.54 -19.03
N ILE A 241 6.45 -6.19 -17.85
CA ILE A 241 6.19 -4.78 -17.52
C ILE A 241 7.49 -4.01 -17.25
N ALA A 242 8.58 -4.72 -16.91
CA ALA A 242 9.91 -4.12 -16.81
C ALA A 242 10.49 -3.66 -18.17
N TRP A 243 9.94 -4.13 -19.30
CA TRP A 243 10.40 -3.74 -20.64
C TRP A 243 9.56 -2.61 -21.27
N SER A 244 8.28 -2.45 -20.89
CA SER A 244 7.37 -1.47 -21.51
C SER A 244 7.49 -0.04 -20.99
N PHE A 245 8.47 0.28 -20.15
CA PHE A 245 8.72 1.66 -19.69
C PHE A 245 10.08 2.24 -20.10
N LYS A 246 10.80 1.57 -21.01
CA LYS A 246 11.84 2.18 -21.84
C LYS A 246 11.28 2.42 -23.24
N LYS A 247 10.48 3.46 -23.39
CA LYS A 247 10.35 4.32 -24.57
C LYS A 247 9.73 5.63 -24.12
#